data_AF-A0A0H4M5F1-F1
#
_entry.id   AF-A0A0H4M5F1-F1
#
_cell.length_a   1.000
_cell.length_b   1.000
_cell.length_c   1.000
_cell.angle_alpha   90.00
_cell.angle_beta   90.00
_cell.angle_gamma   90.00
#
_symmetry.space_group_name_H-M   'P 1'
#
loop_
_entity.id
_entity.type
_entity.pdbx_description
1 polymer ?
#
loop_
_entity_poly.entity_id
_entity_poly.type
_entity_poly.pdbx_seq_one_letter_code
_entity_poly.pdbx_strand_id
1 'polypeptide(L)'
;WRDALVNVALRFAAPPEKLARLSVHLTLWDGDEQVAEMRGVPGSAPVDERGHYPERGHYVLLVREPKKWSAETPHCYRLVAALWEGDTLLEAEACDVGFRRIEIKNGLLTLNGKPLLIRGVNRHEHHPTRGQVVTEADMIQDILLMKQNNFNAVRCSHYPNVERWYELCTRYGLYVVDEA
;
A
#
# COMPACT_ATOMS: atom_id res chain seq x y z
N TRP A 1 9.41 -8.74 14.95
CA TRP A 1 10.23 -8.94 13.74
C TRP A 1 11.17 -7.75 13.62
N ARG A 2 12.39 -8.01 13.13
CA ARG A 2 13.46 -6.99 12.98
C ARG A 2 13.41 -6.41 11.57
N ASP A 3 13.51 -7.26 10.56
CA ASP A 3 13.51 -6.87 9.14
C ASP A 3 12.20 -7.25 8.43
N ALA A 4 11.95 -6.62 7.27
CA ALA A 4 10.78 -6.89 6.44
C ALA A 4 11.16 -7.14 4.98
N LEU A 5 10.27 -7.82 4.27
CA LEU A 5 10.30 -7.98 2.83
C LEU A 5 9.12 -7.24 2.22
N VAL A 6 9.36 -6.47 1.16
CA VAL A 6 8.31 -5.94 0.29
C VAL A 6 8.26 -6.80 -0.95
N ASN A 7 7.18 -7.55 -1.11
CA ASN A 7 6.92 -8.36 -2.30
C ASN A 7 6.13 -7.49 -3.29
N VAL A 8 6.69 -7.30 -4.48
CA VAL A 8 6.11 -6.46 -5.53
C VAL A 8 5.77 -7.36 -6.71
N ALA A 9 4.48 -7.40 -7.06
CA ALA A 9 4.00 -8.08 -8.25
C ALA A 9 3.62 -7.02 -9.29
N LEU A 10 4.27 -7.05 -10.44
CA LEU A 10 3.99 -6.15 -11.55
C LEU A 10 3.35 -6.90 -12.71
N ARG A 11 2.44 -6.23 -13.41
CA ARG A 11 1.89 -6.67 -14.69
C ARG A 11 2.26 -5.66 -15.75
N PHE A 12 2.72 -6.14 -16.90
CA PHE A 12 3.14 -5.31 -18.01
C PHE A 12 2.18 -5.47 -19.19
N ALA A 13 1.76 -4.36 -19.79
CA ALA A 13 0.87 -4.36 -20.95
C ALA A 13 1.64 -3.99 -22.21
N ALA A 14 2.49 -4.90 -22.71
CA ALA A 14 3.23 -4.71 -23.95
C ALA A 14 3.56 -6.07 -24.63
N PRO A 15 3.86 -6.07 -25.93
CA PRO A 15 4.31 -7.28 -26.62
C PRO A 15 5.63 -7.85 -26.04
N PRO A 16 5.83 -9.18 -26.01
CA PRO A 16 7.01 -9.82 -25.42
C PRO A 16 8.36 -9.30 -25.97
N GLU A 17 8.42 -9.01 -27.27
CA GLU A 17 9.61 -8.48 -27.93
C GLU A 17 10.01 -7.08 -27.45
N LYS A 18 9.03 -6.30 -26.99
CA LYS A 18 9.27 -5.00 -26.36
C LYS A 18 9.72 -5.22 -24.92
N LEU A 19 9.02 -6.07 -24.16
CA LEU A 19 9.34 -6.38 -22.76
C LEU A 19 10.77 -6.89 -22.57
N ALA A 20 11.29 -7.66 -23.52
CA ALA A 20 12.65 -8.18 -23.51
C ALA A 20 13.76 -7.09 -23.54
N ARG A 21 13.41 -5.84 -23.89
CA ARG A 21 14.34 -4.70 -23.95
C ARG A 21 14.22 -3.77 -22.74
N LEU A 22 13.25 -4.03 -21.87
CA LEU A 22 12.95 -3.16 -20.75
C LEU A 22 13.65 -3.62 -19.48
N SER A 23 13.83 -2.69 -18.56
CA SER A 23 14.26 -2.98 -17.19
C SER A 23 13.31 -2.34 -16.19
N VAL A 24 13.19 -2.99 -15.03
CA VAL A 24 12.37 -2.54 -13.90
C VAL A 24 13.31 -2.06 -12.81
N HIS A 25 13.05 -0.88 -12.28
CA HIS A 25 13.73 -0.35 -11.10
C HIS A 25 12.71 -0.05 -10.02
N LEU A 26 12.81 -0.76 -8.91
CA LEU A 26 12.05 -0.52 -7.70
C LEU A 26 12.92 0.24 -6.71
N THR A 27 12.41 1.34 -6.17
CA THR A 27 13.06 2.10 -5.11
C THR A 27 12.08 2.35 -3.97
N LEU A 28 12.55 2.22 -2.74
CA LEU A 28 11.76 2.51 -1.54
C LEU A 28 12.39 3.68 -0.80
N TRP A 29 11.56 4.66 -0.43
CA TRP A 29 12.00 5.93 0.14
C TRP A 29 11.35 6.19 1.51
N ASP A 30 12.13 6.69 2.46
CA ASP A 30 11.69 7.25 3.75
C ASP A 30 11.93 8.77 3.71
N GLY A 31 10.89 9.53 3.34
CA GLY A 31 11.07 10.92 2.95
C GLY A 31 11.98 11.02 1.72
N ASP A 32 13.10 11.73 1.88
CA ASP A 32 14.09 11.93 0.81
C ASP A 32 15.23 10.87 0.82
N GLU A 33 15.21 9.94 1.77
CA GLU A 33 16.23 8.89 1.89
C GLU A 33 15.80 7.61 1.16
N GLN A 34 16.57 7.16 0.17
CA GLN A 34 16.38 5.85 -0.45
C GLN A 34 16.89 4.74 0.48
N VAL A 35 15.98 3.91 0.98
CA VAL A 35 16.29 2.86 1.98
C VAL A 35 16.43 1.46 1.40
N ALA A 36 15.90 1.21 0.19
CA ALA A 36 16.06 -0.04 -0.53
C ALA A 36 15.88 0.15 -2.03
N GLU A 37 16.54 -0.70 -2.83
CA GLU A 37 16.32 -0.76 -4.27
C GLU A 37 16.40 -2.20 -4.79
N MET A 38 15.77 -2.43 -5.95
CA MET A 38 15.83 -3.67 -6.69
C MET A 38 15.76 -3.37 -8.19
N ARG A 39 16.67 -3.93 -8.97
CA ARG A 39 16.62 -3.89 -10.43
C ARG A 39 16.32 -5.27 -10.98
N GLY A 40 15.49 -5.33 -12.00
CA GLY A 40 15.12 -6.56 -12.67
C GLY A 40 14.72 -6.32 -14.12
N VAL A 41 14.22 -7.38 -14.74
CA VAL A 41 13.65 -7.34 -16.09
C VAL A 41 12.21 -7.84 -16.01
N PRO A 42 11.30 -7.35 -16.88
CA PRO A 42 9.97 -7.92 -16.98
C PRO A 42 10.04 -9.42 -17.21
N GLY A 43 9.17 -10.15 -16.51
CA GLY A 43 9.11 -11.59 -16.65
C GLY A 43 9.08 -12.37 -15.35
N SER A 44 8.43 -13.53 -15.38
CA SER A 44 8.36 -14.44 -14.24
C SER A 44 9.59 -15.34 -14.18
N ALA A 45 9.79 -16.03 -13.05
CA ALA A 45 10.59 -17.25 -13.12
C ALA A 45 9.88 -18.28 -14.05
N PRO A 46 10.61 -19.19 -14.69
CA PRO A 46 9.99 -20.32 -15.40
C PRO A 46 9.10 -21.12 -14.46
N VAL A 47 7.85 -21.33 -14.86
CA VAL A 47 6.88 -22.19 -14.18
C VAL A 47 6.73 -23.44 -15.03
N ASP A 48 7.34 -24.54 -14.59
CA ASP A 48 7.16 -25.90 -15.12
C ASP A 48 7.13 -26.00 -16.67
N GLU A 49 6.16 -26.75 -17.22
CA GLU A 49 5.91 -26.93 -18.65
C GLU A 49 5.28 -25.68 -19.29
N ARG A 50 4.72 -24.77 -18.49
CA ARG A 50 4.10 -23.52 -18.96
C ARG A 50 5.13 -22.44 -19.31
N GLY A 51 6.38 -22.63 -18.90
CA GLY A 51 7.49 -21.75 -19.22
C GLY A 51 7.39 -20.39 -18.52
N HIS A 52 7.78 -19.35 -19.23
CA HIS A 52 7.96 -18.00 -18.71
C HIS A 52 6.78 -17.09 -19.11
N TYR A 53 6.25 -16.31 -18.16
CA TYR A 53 5.25 -15.27 -18.43
C TYR A 53 5.93 -13.89 -18.54
N PRO A 54 6.19 -13.37 -19.75
CA PRO A 54 6.89 -12.09 -19.93
C PRO A 54 6.13 -10.91 -19.33
N GLU A 55 4.82 -11.01 -19.24
CA GLU A 55 3.94 -9.94 -18.77
C GLU A 55 3.79 -9.85 -17.25
N ARG A 56 4.44 -10.73 -16.47
CA ARG A 56 4.32 -10.78 -15.00
C ARG A 56 5.68 -10.78 -14.34
N GLY A 57 5.94 -9.86 -13.42
CA GLY A 57 7.19 -9.82 -12.64
C GLY A 57 6.94 -9.95 -11.15
N HIS A 58 7.79 -10.72 -10.46
CA HIS A 58 7.81 -10.80 -9.00
C HIS A 58 9.18 -10.37 -8.49
N TYR A 59 9.19 -9.33 -7.65
CA TYR A 59 10.41 -8.74 -7.11
C TYR A 59 10.31 -8.62 -5.61
N VAL A 60 11.46 -8.66 -4.94
CA VAL A 60 11.54 -8.60 -3.48
C VAL A 60 12.56 -7.55 -3.07
N LEU A 61 12.15 -6.62 -2.22
CA LEU A 61 13.04 -5.68 -1.54
C LEU A 61 13.22 -6.12 -0.09
N LEU A 62 14.46 -6.23 0.37
CA LEU A 62 14.78 -6.40 1.79
C LEU A 62 14.90 -5.03 2.45
N VAL A 63 14.15 -4.82 3.52
CA VAL A 63 14.19 -3.59 4.31
C VAL A 63 14.60 -3.93 5.74
N ARG A 64 15.74 -3.41 6.16
CA ARG A 64 16.28 -3.65 7.50
C ARG A 64 15.65 -2.70 8.50
N GLU A 65 15.22 -3.25 9.63
CA GLU A 65 14.69 -2.46 10.77
C GLU A 65 13.72 -1.31 10.40
N PRO A 66 12.71 -1.53 9.53
CA PRO A 66 11.81 -0.46 9.13
C PRO A 66 10.98 0.06 10.31
N LYS A 67 10.69 1.36 10.25
CA LYS A 67 9.74 2.02 11.15
C LYS A 67 8.35 1.40 10.93
N LYS A 68 7.70 1.04 12.03
CA LYS A 68 6.44 0.30 12.01
C LYS A 68 5.26 1.25 11.89
N TRP A 69 4.30 0.88 11.06
CA TRP A 69 3.02 1.54 10.94
C TRP A 69 2.04 1.05 12.02
N SER A 70 1.33 1.98 12.64
CA SER A 70 0.09 1.76 13.41
C SER A 70 -0.84 2.96 13.24
N ALA A 71 -2.08 2.88 13.72
CA ALA A 71 -2.99 4.02 13.72
C ALA A 71 -2.44 5.21 14.52
N GLU A 72 -1.66 4.96 15.56
CA GLU A 72 -1.06 5.98 16.43
C GLU A 72 0.23 6.56 15.84
N THR A 73 1.03 5.72 15.16
CA THR A 73 2.26 6.13 14.46
C THR A 73 2.21 5.66 13.00
N PRO A 74 1.51 6.39 12.11
CA PRO A 74 1.25 5.95 10.73
C PRO A 74 2.44 6.20 9.79
N HIS A 75 3.60 5.65 10.14
CA HIS A 75 4.80 5.84 9.35
C HIS A 75 4.70 5.12 7.99
N CYS A 76 4.84 5.87 6.90
CA CYS A 76 4.70 5.40 5.53
C CYS A 76 5.97 5.66 4.74
N TYR A 77 6.36 4.67 3.95
CA TYR A 77 7.40 4.76 2.94
C TYR A 77 6.77 4.98 1.56
N ARG A 78 7.53 5.48 0.59
CA ARG A 78 7.11 5.60 -0.81
C ARG A 78 7.82 4.53 -1.64
N LEU A 79 7.06 3.58 -2.19
CA LEU A 79 7.58 2.63 -3.18
C LEU A 79 7.36 3.23 -4.57
N VAL A 80 8.43 3.33 -5.37
CA VAL A 80 8.39 3.74 -6.77
C VAL A 80 8.79 2.56 -7.64
N ALA A 81 7.94 2.19 -8.58
CA ALA A 81 8.21 1.21 -9.62
C ALA A 81 8.37 1.93 -10.95
N ALA A 82 9.58 1.92 -11.50
CA ALA A 82 9.92 2.58 -12.75
C ALA A 82 10.29 1.55 -13.83
N LEU A 83 9.82 1.80 -15.05
CA LEU A 83 10.08 1.00 -16.24
C LEU A 83 10.96 1.81 -17.20
N TRP A 84 12.06 1.20 -17.66
CA TRP A 84 13.08 1.86 -18.46
C TRP A 84 13.36 1.09 -19.75
N GLU A 85 13.71 1.81 -20.82
CA GLU A 85 14.32 1.27 -22.04
C GLU A 85 15.69 1.94 -22.24
N GLY A 86 16.77 1.21 -21.95
CA GLY A 86 18.10 1.82 -21.82
C GLY A 86 18.09 2.90 -20.73
N ASP A 87 18.51 4.13 -21.09
CA ASP A 87 18.52 5.30 -20.20
C ASP A 87 17.22 6.12 -20.24
N THR A 88 16.21 5.66 -20.99
CA THR A 88 14.93 6.38 -21.12
C THR A 88 13.91 5.85 -20.12
N LEU A 89 13.42 6.71 -19.23
CA LEU A 89 12.29 6.40 -18.37
C LEU A 89 11.01 6.35 -19.21
N LEU A 90 10.32 5.22 -19.22
CA LEU A 90 9.06 5.06 -19.94
C LEU A 90 7.85 5.38 -19.07
N GLU A 91 7.83 4.84 -17.85
CA GLU A 91 6.70 4.93 -16.93
C GLU A 91 7.17 4.78 -15.49
N ALA A 92 6.51 5.46 -14.56
CA ALA A 92 6.73 5.29 -13.14
C ALA A 92 5.40 5.36 -12.38
N GLU A 93 5.16 4.36 -11.54
CA GLU A 93 4.03 4.29 -10.63
C GLU A 93 4.54 4.26 -9.20
N ALA A 94 3.76 4.79 -8.28
CA ALA A 94 4.19 4.81 -6.89
C ALA A 94 3.04 4.74 -5.89
N CYS A 95 3.26 4.01 -4.80
CA CYS A 95 2.29 3.78 -3.74
C CYS A 95 2.93 3.94 -2.35
N ASP A 96 2.09 4.16 -1.34
CA ASP A 96 2.53 4.25 0.05
C ASP A 96 2.59 2.85 0.69
N VAL A 97 3.66 2.59 1.44
CA VAL A 97 3.92 1.30 2.09
C VAL A 97 4.06 1.49 3.60
N GLY A 98 3.17 0.87 4.36
CA GLY A 98 3.21 0.84 5.83
C GLY A 98 3.57 -0.54 6.36
N PHE A 99 4.68 -0.66 7.09
CA PHE A 99 5.14 -1.94 7.63
C PHE A 99 4.44 -2.30 8.94
N ARG A 100 3.64 -3.36 8.92
CA ARG A 100 2.93 -3.85 10.11
C ARG A 100 2.78 -5.36 10.08
N ARG A 101 2.63 -5.97 11.24
CA ARG A 101 2.28 -7.39 11.39
C ARG A 101 0.99 -7.52 12.17
N ILE A 102 -0.02 -8.12 11.55
CA ILE A 102 -1.32 -8.39 12.15
C ILE A 102 -1.41 -9.90 12.39
N GLU A 103 -1.78 -10.30 13.60
CA GLU A 103 -1.86 -11.71 13.98
C GLU A 103 -3.01 -11.93 14.98
N ILE A 104 -3.58 -13.13 14.98
CA ILE A 104 -4.42 -13.61 16.09
C ILE A 104 -3.53 -14.48 16.99
N LYS A 105 -3.38 -14.08 18.26
CA LYS A 105 -2.59 -14.81 19.27
C LYS A 105 -3.42 -14.99 20.51
N ASN A 106 -3.60 -16.23 20.96
CA ASN A 106 -4.40 -16.58 22.14
C ASN A 106 -5.82 -15.97 22.09
N GLY A 107 -6.46 -15.98 20.91
CA GLY A 107 -7.79 -15.41 20.71
C GLY A 107 -7.85 -13.88 20.62
N LEU A 108 -6.73 -13.17 20.72
CA LEU A 108 -6.67 -11.72 20.61
C LEU A 108 -6.10 -11.29 19.26
N LEU A 109 -6.74 -10.29 18.63
CA LEU A 109 -6.15 -9.57 17.52
C LEU A 109 -4.97 -8.75 18.04
N THR A 110 -3.82 -8.87 17.39
CA THR A 110 -2.59 -8.16 17.74
C THR A 110 -2.03 -7.41 16.56
N LEU A 111 -1.48 -6.23 16.81
CA LEU A 111 -0.72 -5.43 15.87
C LEU A 111 0.70 -5.27 16.38
N ASN A 112 1.68 -5.61 15.55
CA ASN A 112 3.10 -5.52 15.89
C ASN A 112 3.45 -6.24 17.21
N GLY A 113 2.71 -7.30 17.55
CA GLY A 113 2.86 -8.11 18.76
C GLY A 113 2.11 -7.60 19.99
N LYS A 114 1.37 -6.49 19.91
CA LYS A 114 0.57 -5.94 21.02
C LYS A 114 -0.92 -6.18 20.78
N PRO A 115 -1.74 -6.55 21.79
CA PRO A 115 -3.19 -6.62 21.66
C PRO A 115 -3.77 -5.32 21.11
N LEU A 116 -4.67 -5.43 20.13
CA LEU A 116 -5.32 -4.32 19.46
C LEU A 116 -6.78 -4.24 19.89
N LEU A 117 -7.15 -3.16 20.59
CA LEU A 117 -8.54 -2.80 20.82
C LEU A 117 -9.04 -1.94 19.65
N ILE A 118 -10.03 -2.45 18.92
CA ILE A 118 -10.68 -1.71 17.85
C ILE A 118 -11.71 -0.75 18.44
N ARG A 119 -11.50 0.54 18.22
CA ARG A 119 -12.46 1.62 18.48
C ARG A 119 -12.95 2.13 17.14
N GLY A 120 -13.95 1.43 16.62
CA GLY A 120 -14.46 1.61 15.26
C GLY A 120 -15.71 2.49 15.18
N VAL A 121 -15.89 3.13 14.02
CA VAL A 121 -17.11 3.82 13.62
C VAL A 121 -17.50 3.43 12.19
N ASN A 122 -18.79 3.42 11.86
CA ASN A 122 -19.24 3.24 10.48
C ASN A 122 -19.27 4.60 9.77
N ARG A 123 -18.87 4.64 8.50
CA ARG A 123 -18.93 5.85 7.66
C ARG A 123 -19.67 5.54 6.36
N HIS A 124 -20.58 6.43 5.99
CA HIS A 124 -21.12 6.56 4.64
C HIS A 124 -20.41 7.71 3.92
N GLU A 125 -20.18 7.59 2.61
CA GLU A 125 -19.66 8.70 1.80
C GLU A 125 -20.77 9.69 1.48
N HIS A 126 -21.04 10.59 2.42
CA HIS A 126 -22.10 11.57 2.30
C HIS A 126 -21.75 12.89 2.97
N HIS A 127 -21.75 13.96 2.20
CA HIS A 127 -21.67 15.33 2.68
C HIS A 127 -23.08 15.89 2.93
N PRO A 128 -23.35 16.57 4.07
CA PRO A 128 -24.70 17.01 4.45
C PRO A 128 -25.43 17.87 3.43
N THR A 129 -24.71 18.67 2.63
CA THR A 129 -25.30 19.57 1.62
C THR A 129 -25.06 19.13 0.17
N ARG A 130 -24.08 18.25 -0.08
CA ARG A 130 -23.67 17.84 -1.44
C ARG A 130 -24.03 16.38 -1.76
N GLY A 131 -24.62 15.66 -0.81
CA GLY A 131 -24.90 14.25 -0.97
C GLY A 131 -23.61 13.45 -1.12
N GLN A 132 -23.57 12.56 -2.10
CA GLN A 132 -22.43 11.67 -2.35
C GLN A 132 -21.19 12.36 -2.96
N VAL A 133 -21.26 13.66 -3.23
CA VAL A 133 -20.09 14.42 -3.69
C VAL A 133 -19.26 14.83 -2.47
N VAL A 134 -18.32 13.97 -2.12
CA VAL A 134 -17.36 14.15 -1.02
C VAL A 134 -16.00 14.54 -1.59
N THR A 135 -15.43 15.64 -1.10
CA THR A 135 -14.10 16.11 -1.48
C THR A 135 -13.02 15.55 -0.55
N GLU A 136 -11.77 15.55 -0.99
CA GLU A 136 -10.62 15.18 -0.16
C GLU A 136 -10.57 15.99 1.15
N ALA A 137 -10.90 17.27 1.12
CA ALA A 137 -10.95 18.10 2.32
C ALA A 137 -12.00 17.60 3.34
N ASP A 138 -13.16 17.13 2.85
CA ASP A 138 -14.19 16.54 3.72
C ASP A 138 -13.70 15.22 4.31
N MET A 139 -13.03 14.39 3.51
CA MET A 139 -12.45 13.13 3.98
C MET A 139 -11.41 13.36 5.07
N ILE A 140 -10.52 14.32 4.87
CA ILE A 140 -9.52 14.69 5.89
C ILE A 140 -10.23 15.19 7.15
N GLN A 141 -11.26 16.03 7.00
CA GLN A 141 -12.04 16.52 8.15
C GLN A 141 -12.71 15.37 8.92
N ASP A 142 -13.33 14.41 8.23
CA ASP A 142 -13.92 13.20 8.83
C ASP A 142 -12.86 12.43 9.65
N ILE A 143 -11.69 12.20 9.05
CA ILE A 143 -10.58 11.50 9.70
C ILE A 143 -10.13 12.25 10.95
N LEU A 144 -9.92 13.57 10.86
CA LEU A 144 -9.49 14.39 11.99
C LEU A 144 -10.51 14.33 13.14
N LEU A 145 -11.81 14.41 12.84
CA LEU A 145 -12.87 14.28 13.83
C LEU A 145 -12.87 12.89 14.49
N MET A 146 -12.69 11.82 13.71
CA MET A 146 -12.56 10.46 14.25
C MET A 146 -11.38 10.35 15.22
N LYS A 147 -10.21 10.89 14.83
CA LYS A 147 -8.99 10.87 15.64
C LYS A 147 -9.14 11.69 16.92
N GLN A 148 -9.75 12.88 16.85
CA GLN A 148 -10.06 13.71 18.02
C GLN A 148 -10.99 13.01 19.02
N ASN A 149 -11.87 12.12 18.52
CA ASN A 149 -12.76 11.31 19.35
C ASN A 149 -12.17 9.93 19.70
N ASN A 150 -10.87 9.73 19.51
CA ASN A 150 -10.13 8.51 19.83
C ASN A 150 -10.60 7.25 19.09
N PHE A 151 -11.24 7.41 17.92
CA PHE A 151 -11.44 6.29 17.01
C PHE A 151 -10.11 5.96 16.31
N ASN A 152 -9.85 4.66 16.19
CA ASN A 152 -8.67 4.14 15.48
C ASN A 152 -9.04 3.30 14.26
N ALA A 153 -10.34 3.03 14.05
CA ALA A 153 -10.82 2.26 12.94
C ALA A 153 -12.10 2.85 12.33
N VAL A 154 -12.29 2.58 11.05
CA VAL A 154 -13.49 2.94 10.30
C VAL A 154 -13.96 1.75 9.47
N ARG A 155 -15.27 1.56 9.38
CA ARG A 155 -15.89 0.61 8.46
C ARG A 155 -16.58 1.38 7.34
N CYS A 156 -16.24 1.06 6.10
CA CYS A 156 -16.82 1.64 4.89
C CYS A 156 -18.19 1.00 4.61
N SER A 157 -19.23 1.41 5.32
CA SER A 157 -20.54 0.78 5.21
C SER A 157 -21.37 1.37 4.07
N HIS A 158 -22.01 0.62 3.18
CA HIS A 158 -21.91 -0.84 2.94
C HIS A 158 -21.45 -1.07 1.50
N TYR A 159 -20.39 -0.36 1.12
CA TYR A 159 -19.86 -0.33 -0.23
C TYR A 159 -18.40 0.13 -0.21
N PRO A 160 -17.60 -0.25 -1.22
CA PRO A 160 -16.26 0.29 -1.41
C PRO A 160 -16.30 1.81 -1.56
N ASN A 161 -15.49 2.51 -0.78
CA ASN A 161 -15.34 3.96 -0.90
C ASN A 161 -14.41 4.30 -2.07
N VAL A 162 -14.27 5.59 -2.40
CA VAL A 162 -13.27 6.03 -3.37
C VAL A 162 -11.84 5.73 -2.91
N GLU A 163 -10.94 5.35 -3.83
CA GLU A 163 -9.56 4.93 -3.53
C GLU A 163 -8.81 5.92 -2.63
N ARG A 164 -9.01 7.21 -2.86
CA ARG A 164 -8.39 8.29 -2.09
C ARG A 164 -8.66 8.20 -0.59
N TRP A 165 -9.83 7.69 -0.18
CA TRP A 165 -10.17 7.48 1.23
C TRP A 165 -9.19 6.51 1.92
N TYR A 166 -8.83 5.41 1.25
CA TYR A 166 -7.93 4.39 1.79
C TYR A 166 -6.48 4.89 1.89
N GLU A 167 -6.04 5.69 0.92
CA GLU A 167 -4.75 6.38 0.95
C GLU A 167 -4.65 7.33 2.14
N LEU A 168 -5.69 8.14 2.35
CA LEU A 168 -5.76 9.05 3.48
C LEU A 168 -5.81 8.29 4.81
N CYS A 169 -6.58 7.21 4.93
CA CYS A 169 -6.59 6.36 6.13
C CYS A 169 -5.20 5.78 6.43
N THR A 170 -4.44 5.41 5.39
CA THR A 170 -3.05 4.94 5.54
C THR A 170 -2.16 6.05 6.11
N ARG A 171 -2.24 7.27 5.55
CA ARG A 171 -1.40 8.41 5.94
C ARG A 171 -1.74 8.98 7.33
N TYR A 172 -3.02 9.07 7.66
CA TYR A 172 -3.50 9.65 8.92
C TYR A 172 -3.66 8.62 10.05
N GLY A 173 -3.50 7.32 9.75
CA GLY A 173 -3.52 6.26 10.74
C GLY A 173 -4.93 5.87 11.19
N LEU A 174 -5.65 5.18 10.31
CA LEU A 174 -6.90 4.49 10.63
C LEU A 174 -6.85 3.05 10.10
N TYR A 175 -7.32 2.09 10.90
CA TYR A 175 -7.62 0.75 10.43
C TYR A 175 -8.93 0.78 9.64
N VAL A 176 -8.95 0.17 8.46
CA VAL A 176 -10.15 0.15 7.61
C VAL A 176 -10.72 -1.25 7.56
N VAL A 177 -12.03 -1.37 7.79
CA VAL A 177 -12.83 -2.52 7.38
C VAL A 177 -13.49 -2.15 6.06
N ASP A 178 -13.00 -2.77 5.00
CA ASP A 178 -13.57 -2.64 3.66
C ASP A 178 -14.75 -3.62 3.53
N GLU A 179 -15.91 -3.10 3.15
CA GLU A 179 -17.15 -3.88 3.06
C GLU A 179 -17.67 -3.81 1.62
N ALA A 180 -17.86 -4.99 1.02
CA ALA A 180 -18.32 -5.19 -0.35
C ALA A 180 -19.36 -6.31 -0.40
#